data_AF-A0A086ANZ5-F1
#
_entry.id   AF-A0A086ANZ5-F1
#
_cell.length_a   1.000
_cell.length_b   1.000
_cell.length_c   1.000
_cell.angle_alpha   90.00
_cell.angle_beta   90.00
_cell.angle_gamma   90.00
#
_symmetry.space_group_name_H-M   'P 1'
#
loop_
_entity.id
_entity.type
_entity.pdbx_description
1 polymer ?
#
loop_
_entity_poly.entity_id
_entity_poly.type
_entity_poly.pdbx_seq_one_letter_code
_entity_poly.pdbx_strand_id
1 'polypeptide(L)'
;MIENLIERTQTYDFYQNCNLKLDSFSFKTSDNTLEMIFSINQTSYDIPIEYEEWKITCSNTEKYDGFFWSILLPYTKLIILDSHPALIMYQLNELQCEIAGIPENINEFIGDISIILEKETGNWITVTDILWNIEEHYKLYNKRNIRIPKSLNHAIKEVCVKHNLLFKVNNEVIGGDKGYSHKSKSKILIFGNEDVSPNDFYLNQPYVIAESFTAERIR
;
A
#
# COMPACT_ATOMS: atom_id res chain seq x y z
N MET A 1 6.16 -19.82 9.77
CA MET A 1 6.29 -19.22 11.12
C MET A 1 5.63 -17.85 11.23
N ILE A 2 5.60 -17.02 10.18
CA ILE A 2 4.74 -15.83 10.16
C ILE A 2 3.25 -16.18 10.36
N GLU A 3 2.82 -17.36 9.89
CA GLU A 3 1.45 -17.85 10.09
C GLU A 3 1.07 -17.93 11.57
N ASN A 4 1.98 -18.33 12.46
CA ASN A 4 1.69 -18.44 13.90
C ASN A 4 1.34 -17.08 14.52
N LEU A 5 2.07 -16.03 14.14
CA LEU A 5 1.79 -14.67 14.62
C LEU A 5 0.49 -14.13 14.01
N ILE A 6 0.23 -14.42 12.73
CA ILE A 6 -1.04 -14.09 12.08
C ILE A 6 -2.19 -14.75 12.85
N GLU A 7 -2.16 -16.06 13.04
CA GLU A 7 -3.16 -16.83 13.78
C GLU A 7 -3.36 -16.27 15.19
N ARG A 8 -2.27 -15.93 15.90
CA ARG A 8 -2.33 -15.29 17.22
C ARG A 8 -3.18 -14.02 17.20
N THR A 9 -2.97 -13.15 16.22
CA THR A 9 -3.71 -11.88 16.11
C THR A 9 -5.18 -12.02 15.70
N GLN A 10 -5.57 -13.20 15.17
CA GLN A 10 -6.96 -13.50 14.82
C GLN A 10 -7.77 -14.09 15.99
N THR A 11 -7.11 -14.43 17.11
CA THR A 11 -7.79 -15.03 18.26
C THR A 11 -8.72 -14.04 18.98
N TYR A 12 -9.85 -14.55 19.50
CA TYR A 12 -10.75 -13.76 20.33
C TYR A 12 -10.04 -13.19 21.57
N ASP A 13 -9.15 -13.97 22.17
CA ASP A 13 -8.36 -13.52 23.33
C ASP A 13 -7.45 -12.33 22.97
N PHE A 14 -6.72 -12.42 21.85
CA PHE A 14 -5.92 -11.29 21.37
C PHE A 14 -6.80 -10.06 21.15
N TYR A 15 -7.94 -10.24 20.48
CA TYR A 15 -8.87 -9.17 20.19
C TYR A 15 -9.42 -8.51 21.46
N GLN A 16 -9.77 -9.26 22.50
CA GLN A 16 -10.35 -8.65 23.70
C GLN A 16 -9.31 -8.05 24.64
N ASN A 17 -8.12 -8.65 24.70
CA ASN A 17 -7.23 -8.43 25.81
C ASN A 17 -5.86 -7.87 25.42
N CYS A 18 -5.43 -7.96 24.17
CA CYS A 18 -4.06 -7.68 23.76
C CYS A 18 -3.94 -6.45 22.84
N ASN A 19 -2.75 -5.83 22.86
CA ASN A 19 -2.30 -4.86 21.89
C ASN A 19 -1.02 -5.34 21.22
N LEU A 20 -0.89 -5.09 19.91
CA LEU A 20 0.38 -5.21 19.20
C LEU A 20 1.07 -3.85 19.19
N LYS A 21 2.24 -3.78 19.81
CA LYS A 21 3.03 -2.56 19.91
C LYS A 21 4.32 -2.71 19.12
N LEU A 22 4.61 -1.75 18.24
CA LEU A 22 5.92 -1.64 17.60
C LEU A 22 6.91 -1.01 18.59
N ASP A 23 7.95 -1.75 18.95
CA ASP A 23 8.99 -1.26 19.85
C ASP A 23 10.18 -0.67 19.09
N SER A 24 10.56 -1.28 17.97
CA SER A 24 11.64 -0.76 17.12
C SER A 24 11.57 -1.35 15.71
N PHE A 25 12.24 -0.70 14.77
CA PHE A 25 12.49 -1.26 13.44
C PHE A 25 13.86 -0.82 12.92
N SER A 26 14.41 -1.59 11.99
CA SER A 26 15.64 -1.26 11.28
C SER A 26 15.56 -1.71 9.82
N PHE A 27 16.11 -0.90 8.91
CA PHE A 27 16.15 -1.22 7.49
C PHE A 27 17.60 -1.36 7.02
N LYS A 28 17.94 -2.52 6.47
CA LYS A 28 19.25 -2.83 5.89
C LYS A 28 19.19 -2.62 4.38
N THR A 29 19.85 -1.56 3.92
CA THR A 29 19.86 -1.17 2.50
C THR A 29 20.65 -2.13 1.61
N SER A 30 21.58 -2.91 2.17
CA SER A 30 22.43 -3.84 1.41
C SER A 30 21.68 -5.00 0.78
N ASP A 31 20.62 -5.47 1.44
CA ASP A 31 19.81 -6.62 1.03
C ASP A 31 18.31 -6.33 1.08
N ASN A 32 17.92 -5.05 1.22
CA ASN A 32 16.54 -4.59 1.33
C ASN A 32 15.74 -5.31 2.41
N THR A 33 16.34 -5.57 3.57
CA THR A 33 15.68 -6.25 4.68
C THR A 33 15.14 -5.26 5.70
N LEU A 34 13.84 -5.34 5.99
CA LEU A 34 13.21 -4.63 7.11
C LEU A 34 13.03 -5.61 8.27
N GLU A 35 13.58 -5.27 9.43
CA GLU A 35 13.36 -6.01 10.68
C GLU A 35 12.56 -5.13 11.65
N MET A 36 11.49 -5.69 12.22
CA MET A 36 10.58 -5.00 13.13
C MET A 36 10.40 -5.81 14.39
N ILE A 37 10.51 -5.18 15.55
CA ILE A 37 10.31 -5.80 16.86
C ILE A 37 8.98 -5.34 17.43
N PHE A 38 8.12 -6.29 17.76
CA PHE A 38 6.81 -6.06 18.34
C PHE A 38 6.72 -6.72 19.71
N SER A 39 6.04 -6.05 20.65
CA SER A 39 5.55 -6.66 21.88
C SER A 39 4.04 -6.86 21.83
N ILE A 40 3.59 -8.00 22.32
CA ILE A 40 2.18 -8.25 22.61
C ILE A 40 1.99 -8.09 24.11
N ASN A 41 1.30 -7.02 24.49
CA ASN A 41 1.00 -6.70 25.88
C ASN A 41 -0.51 -6.72 26.10
N GLN A 42 -0.98 -7.26 27.23
CA GLN A 42 -2.40 -7.12 27.59
C GLN A 42 -2.72 -5.75 28.19
N THR A 43 -3.95 -5.30 27.97
CA THR A 43 -4.56 -4.12 28.61
C THR A 43 -5.39 -4.47 29.85
N SER A 44 -5.70 -5.74 30.08
CA SER A 44 -6.53 -6.21 31.19
C SER A 44 -5.73 -6.42 32.48
N TYR A 45 -6.31 -6.02 33.61
CA TYR A 45 -5.67 -6.09 34.94
C TYR A 45 -5.84 -7.47 35.64
N ASP A 46 -6.76 -8.32 35.17
CA ASP A 46 -7.27 -9.44 35.97
C ASP A 46 -6.67 -10.82 35.63
N ILE A 47 -6.00 -10.97 34.48
CA ILE A 47 -5.42 -12.25 34.03
C ILE A 47 -4.03 -11.95 33.46
N PRO A 48 -2.94 -12.57 33.96
CA PRO A 48 -1.62 -12.37 33.38
C PRO A 48 -1.47 -13.21 32.11
N ILE A 49 -1.41 -12.58 30.94
CA ILE A 49 -0.77 -13.20 29.75
C ILE A 49 0.75 -13.01 29.81
N GLU A 50 1.45 -14.02 29.32
CA GLU A 50 2.89 -14.02 29.12
C GLU A 50 3.30 -12.89 28.16
N TYR A 51 4.20 -12.01 28.59
CA TYR A 51 4.80 -11.00 27.72
C TYR A 51 5.47 -11.68 26.52
N GLU A 52 4.97 -11.42 25.31
CA GLU A 52 5.53 -11.97 24.08
C GLU A 52 6.30 -10.89 23.31
N GLU A 53 7.50 -11.23 22.84
CA GLU A 53 8.21 -10.41 21.86
C GLU A 53 8.34 -11.17 20.56
N TRP A 54 8.03 -10.49 19.47
CA TRP A 54 8.06 -11.03 18.12
C TRP A 54 8.93 -10.17 17.23
N LYS A 55 9.83 -10.80 16.49
CA LYS A 55 10.56 -10.14 15.41
C LYS A 55 9.94 -10.56 14.08
N ILE A 56 9.52 -9.57 13.29
CA ILE A 56 9.14 -9.76 11.89
C ILE A 56 10.31 -9.34 11.00
N THR A 57 10.73 -10.22 10.12
CA THR A 57 11.73 -9.95 9.07
C THR A 57 11.04 -9.97 7.72
N CYS A 58 11.19 -8.88 6.97
CA CYS A 58 10.65 -8.71 5.62
C CYS A 58 11.84 -8.63 4.65
N SER A 59 11.97 -9.61 3.75
CA SER A 59 13.07 -9.68 2.79
C SER A 59 12.68 -9.13 1.43
N ASN A 60 13.61 -8.44 0.76
CA ASN A 60 13.34 -7.72 -0.48
C ASN A 60 12.13 -6.76 -0.32
N THR A 61 12.24 -5.88 0.68
CA THR A 61 11.22 -4.89 1.02
C THR A 61 11.21 -3.78 -0.02
N GLU A 62 10.04 -3.51 -0.58
CA GLU A 62 9.81 -2.47 -1.60
C GLU A 62 9.29 -1.18 -0.97
N LYS A 63 8.40 -1.30 0.02
CA LYS A 63 7.76 -0.16 0.69
C LYS A 63 7.28 -0.57 2.08
N TYR A 64 7.31 0.35 3.02
CA TYR A 64 6.60 0.24 4.29
C TYR A 64 6.10 1.63 4.70
N ASP A 65 4.94 1.69 5.33
CA ASP A 65 4.31 2.96 5.73
C ASP A 65 3.35 2.75 6.91
N GLY A 66 2.93 3.84 7.56
CA GLY A 66 1.96 3.83 8.66
C GLY A 66 2.53 3.52 10.05
N PHE A 67 3.83 3.29 10.18
CA PHE A 67 4.49 2.97 11.46
C PHE A 67 4.96 4.21 12.24
N PHE A 68 4.08 5.21 12.37
CA PHE A 68 4.40 6.48 13.04
C PHE A 68 4.22 6.42 14.57
N TRP A 69 3.38 5.49 15.03
CA TRP A 69 3.03 5.33 16.43
C TRP A 69 3.49 3.96 16.94
N SER A 70 3.80 3.88 18.24
CA SER A 70 4.12 2.62 18.88
C SER A 70 2.90 1.70 18.98
N ILE A 71 1.71 2.25 19.13
CA ILE A 71 0.45 1.52 19.02
C ILE A 71 -0.09 1.72 17.61
N LEU A 72 -0.23 0.62 16.87
CA LEU A 72 -0.63 0.65 15.46
C LEU A 72 -2.12 0.98 15.31
N LEU A 73 -2.98 0.05 15.72
CA LEU A 73 -4.42 0.15 15.75
C LEU A 73 -4.96 -0.70 16.92
N PRO A 74 -6.08 -0.33 17.54
CA PRO A 74 -6.80 -1.24 18.42
C PRO A 74 -7.10 -2.54 17.69
N TYR A 75 -6.87 -3.68 18.35
CA TYR A 75 -7.26 -4.99 17.83
C TYR A 75 -6.62 -5.35 16.48
N THR A 76 -5.33 -5.02 16.32
CA THR A 76 -4.60 -5.25 15.06
C THR A 76 -4.61 -6.73 14.66
N LYS A 77 -5.16 -7.03 13.49
CA LYS A 77 -5.16 -8.33 12.82
C LYS A 77 -4.17 -8.31 11.67
N LEU A 78 -3.18 -9.20 11.72
CA LEU A 78 -2.20 -9.32 10.65
C LEU A 78 -2.79 -10.16 9.52
N ILE A 79 -2.51 -9.76 8.28
CA ILE A 79 -2.84 -10.53 7.09
C ILE A 79 -1.80 -10.34 6.00
N ILE A 80 -1.50 -11.41 5.25
CA ILE A 80 -0.68 -11.34 4.06
C ILE A 80 -1.57 -11.54 2.84
N LEU A 81 -1.49 -10.63 1.88
CA LEU A 81 -2.20 -10.70 0.62
C LEU A 81 -1.19 -10.68 -0.53
N ASP A 82 -1.41 -11.52 -1.54
CA ASP A 82 -0.62 -11.57 -2.79
C ASP A 82 -1.35 -10.90 -3.97
N SER A 83 -2.63 -10.60 -3.80
CA SER A 83 -3.46 -9.80 -4.72
C SER A 83 -4.12 -8.67 -3.94
N HIS A 84 -3.73 -7.43 -4.22
CA HIS A 84 -4.19 -6.26 -3.47
C HIS A 84 -3.96 -4.95 -4.26
N PRO A 85 -4.81 -3.91 -4.14
CA PRO A 85 -4.65 -2.64 -4.88
C PRO A 85 -3.26 -2.00 -4.77
N ALA A 86 -2.66 -2.02 -3.58
CA ALA A 86 -1.29 -1.51 -3.36
C ALA A 86 -0.19 -2.26 -4.14
N LEU A 87 -0.46 -3.49 -4.59
CA LEU A 87 0.48 -4.32 -5.34
C LEU A 87 0.40 -4.10 -6.86
N ILE A 88 -0.67 -3.45 -7.33
CA ILE A 88 -0.98 -3.31 -8.76
C ILE A 88 0.16 -2.63 -9.53
N MET A 89 0.76 -1.57 -8.97
CA MET A 89 1.88 -0.83 -9.59
C MET A 89 3.11 -1.71 -9.81
N TYR A 90 3.27 -2.78 -9.02
CA TYR A 90 4.41 -3.68 -9.08
C TYR A 90 4.15 -4.90 -9.97
N GLN A 91 2.98 -5.51 -9.81
CA GLN A 91 2.65 -6.81 -10.40
C GLN A 91 2.05 -6.71 -11.80
N LEU A 92 1.21 -5.69 -12.07
CA LEU A 92 0.51 -5.59 -13.36
C LEU A 92 1.36 -4.91 -14.44
N ASN A 93 0.99 -5.13 -15.69
CA ASN A 93 1.55 -4.41 -16.84
C ASN A 93 1.29 -2.91 -16.70
N GLU A 94 2.25 -2.12 -17.16
CA GLU A 94 2.21 -0.66 -17.11
C GLU A 94 1.91 -0.11 -18.51
N LEU A 95 1.01 0.85 -18.61
CA LEU A 95 0.76 1.59 -19.82
C LEU A 95 1.48 2.94 -19.77
N GLN A 96 2.26 3.23 -20.80
CA GLN A 96 2.81 4.55 -21.03
C GLN A 96 1.82 5.34 -21.87
N CYS A 97 1.25 6.37 -21.27
CA CYS A 97 0.17 7.15 -21.86
C CYS A 97 0.57 8.61 -22.01
N GLU A 98 -0.02 9.29 -22.98
CA GLU A 98 0.03 10.74 -23.16
C GLU A 98 -1.36 11.33 -22.92
N ILE A 99 -1.42 12.36 -22.09
CA ILE A 99 -2.57 13.25 -21.92
C ILE A 99 -2.22 14.56 -22.63
N ALA A 100 -3.02 14.99 -23.60
CA ALA A 100 -2.84 16.25 -24.31
C ALA A 100 -4.06 17.16 -24.18
N GLY A 101 -3.80 18.46 -24.03
CA GLY A 101 -4.77 19.48 -23.65
C GLY A 101 -4.48 20.03 -22.25
N ILE A 102 -5.13 21.15 -21.91
CA ILE A 102 -5.12 21.73 -20.57
C ILE A 102 -6.57 21.70 -20.09
N PRO A 103 -6.87 21.08 -18.93
CA PRO A 103 -8.24 21.05 -18.43
C PRO A 103 -8.67 22.48 -18.08
N GLU A 104 -9.92 22.82 -18.41
CA GLU A 104 -10.48 24.16 -18.12
C GLU A 104 -10.45 24.46 -16.61
N ASN A 105 -10.73 23.45 -15.80
CA ASN A 105 -10.63 23.50 -14.35
C ASN A 105 -9.71 22.37 -13.84
N ILE A 106 -8.46 22.72 -13.54
CA ILE A 106 -7.46 21.78 -13.01
C ILE A 106 -7.93 21.13 -11.70
N ASN A 107 -8.61 21.88 -10.82
CA ASN A 107 -9.05 21.36 -9.52
C ASN A 107 -10.13 20.29 -9.67
N GLU A 108 -11.10 20.50 -10.57
CA GLU A 108 -12.12 19.50 -10.87
C GLU A 108 -11.51 18.25 -11.54
N PHE A 109 -10.57 18.43 -12.45
CA PHE A 109 -9.86 17.30 -13.07
C PHE A 109 -9.11 16.47 -12.01
N ILE A 110 -8.39 17.12 -11.10
CA ILE A 110 -7.70 16.44 -9.98
C ILE A 110 -8.70 15.72 -9.08
N GLY A 111 -9.81 16.37 -8.73
CA GLY A 111 -10.87 15.79 -7.90
C GLY A 111 -11.48 14.55 -8.53
N ASP A 112 -11.82 14.60 -9.82
CA ASP A 112 -12.38 13.46 -10.54
C ASP A 112 -11.38 12.29 -10.65
N ILE A 113 -10.09 12.57 -10.88
CA ILE A 113 -9.05 11.53 -10.84
C ILE A 113 -8.93 10.93 -9.43
N SER A 114 -9.00 11.75 -8.38
CA SER A 114 -8.95 11.25 -7.00
C SER A 114 -10.12 10.32 -6.69
N ILE A 115 -11.34 10.71 -7.07
CA ILE A 115 -12.56 9.91 -6.85
C ILE A 115 -12.50 8.59 -7.62
N ILE A 116 -12.06 8.61 -8.88
CA ILE A 116 -11.98 7.36 -9.65
C ILE A 116 -10.90 6.42 -9.09
N LEU A 117 -9.76 6.94 -8.64
CA LEU A 117 -8.73 6.13 -7.99
C LEU A 117 -9.20 5.57 -6.65
N GLU A 118 -9.92 6.35 -5.85
CA GLU A 118 -10.54 5.87 -4.61
C GLU A 118 -11.51 4.72 -4.91
N LYS A 119 -12.37 4.86 -5.92
CA LYS A 119 -13.32 3.82 -6.32
C LYS A 119 -12.64 2.55 -6.82
N GLU A 120 -11.61 2.67 -7.65
CA GLU A 120 -10.97 1.53 -8.32
C GLU A 120 -9.89 0.86 -7.46
N THR A 121 -9.31 1.59 -6.50
CA THR A 121 -8.15 1.13 -5.73
C THR A 121 -8.28 1.30 -4.23
N GLY A 122 -9.42 1.79 -3.75
CA GLY A 122 -9.64 2.09 -2.33
C GLY A 122 -8.61 3.08 -1.78
N ASN A 123 -8.21 4.09 -2.57
CA ASN A 123 -7.22 5.10 -2.18
C ASN A 123 -5.79 4.56 -1.92
N TRP A 124 -5.52 3.29 -2.27
CA TRP A 124 -4.17 2.72 -2.19
C TRP A 124 -3.22 3.24 -3.29
N ILE A 125 -3.79 3.72 -4.40
CA ILE A 125 -3.08 4.50 -5.42
C ILE A 125 -3.73 5.89 -5.45
N THR A 126 -2.92 6.91 -5.30
CA THR A 126 -3.37 8.30 -5.19
C THR A 126 -3.09 9.09 -6.46
N VAL A 127 -3.69 10.28 -6.58
CA VAL A 127 -3.42 11.19 -7.71
C VAL A 127 -1.93 11.45 -7.86
N THR A 128 -1.22 11.68 -6.74
CA THR A 128 0.20 12.02 -6.76
C THR A 128 1.10 10.91 -7.26
N ASP A 129 0.66 9.65 -7.17
CA ASP A 129 1.39 8.50 -7.72
C ASP A 129 1.41 8.52 -9.26
N ILE A 130 0.38 9.10 -9.89
CA ILE A 130 0.23 9.13 -11.36
C ILE A 130 0.56 10.51 -11.94
N LEU A 131 0.08 11.55 -11.28
CA LEU A 131 0.07 12.93 -11.72
C LEU A 131 0.69 13.83 -10.63
N TRP A 132 2.01 13.79 -10.48
CA TRP A 132 2.75 14.68 -9.58
C TRP A 132 2.88 16.11 -10.14
N ASN A 133 2.83 17.14 -9.29
CA ASN A 133 3.05 18.55 -9.69
C ASN A 133 2.17 19.02 -10.87
N ILE A 134 0.87 18.72 -10.84
CA ILE A 134 -0.07 18.98 -11.94
C ILE A 134 -0.17 20.45 -12.28
N GLU A 135 -0.33 21.29 -11.26
CA GLU A 135 -0.58 22.72 -11.45
C GLU A 135 0.59 23.39 -12.16
N GLU A 136 1.83 23.20 -11.68
CA GLU A 136 3.02 23.78 -12.34
C GLU A 136 3.28 23.15 -13.71
N HIS A 137 2.98 21.87 -13.89
CA HIS A 137 3.15 21.20 -15.18
C HIS A 137 2.30 21.88 -16.25
N TYR A 138 1.00 22.12 -15.98
CA TYR A 138 0.10 22.74 -16.95
C TYR A 138 0.31 24.25 -17.15
N LYS A 139 1.07 24.93 -16.28
CA LYS A 139 1.54 26.30 -16.54
C LYS A 139 2.56 26.35 -17.69
N LEU A 140 3.32 25.29 -17.90
CA LEU A 140 4.44 25.25 -18.84
C LEU A 140 4.18 24.38 -20.07
N TYR A 141 3.36 23.34 -19.93
CA TYR A 141 3.18 22.32 -20.95
C TYR A 141 1.69 22.00 -21.16
N ASN A 142 1.29 21.81 -22.42
CA ASN A 142 -0.07 21.40 -22.79
C ASN A 142 -0.22 19.89 -22.97
N LYS A 143 0.81 19.12 -22.58
CA LYS A 143 0.82 17.66 -22.70
C LYS A 143 1.63 17.04 -21.59
N ARG A 144 1.30 15.80 -21.23
CA ARG A 144 1.93 15.07 -20.16
C ARG A 144 2.01 13.59 -20.46
N ASN A 145 3.18 13.00 -20.22
CA ASN A 145 3.33 11.55 -20.23
C ASN A 145 3.13 11.02 -18.81
N ILE A 146 2.35 9.94 -18.69
CA ILE A 146 2.11 9.24 -17.44
C ILE A 146 2.31 7.75 -17.60
N ARG A 147 2.49 7.08 -16.47
CA ARG A 147 2.54 5.63 -16.36
C ARG A 147 1.42 5.21 -15.43
N ILE A 148 0.58 4.28 -15.89
CA ILE A 148 -0.52 3.74 -15.10
C ILE A 148 -0.56 2.23 -15.22
N PRO A 149 -1.05 1.52 -14.20
CA PRO A 149 -1.42 0.12 -14.35
C PRO A 149 -2.46 -0.06 -15.45
N LYS A 150 -2.34 -1.16 -16.20
CA LYS A 150 -3.28 -1.48 -17.28
C LYS A 150 -4.74 -1.56 -16.84
N SER A 151 -5.00 -2.00 -15.60
CA SER A 151 -6.34 -2.04 -15.01
C SER A 151 -7.01 -0.66 -14.93
N LEU A 152 -6.24 0.42 -14.74
CA LEU A 152 -6.76 1.78 -14.58
C LEU A 152 -6.99 2.50 -15.92
N ASN A 153 -6.65 1.89 -17.05
CA ASN A 153 -6.71 2.52 -18.36
C ASN A 153 -8.09 3.11 -18.69
N HIS A 154 -9.14 2.31 -18.51
CA HIS A 154 -10.50 2.73 -18.86
C HIS A 154 -10.95 3.89 -17.98
N ALA A 155 -10.82 3.72 -16.66
CA ALA A 155 -11.18 4.70 -15.65
C ALA A 155 -10.51 6.07 -15.89
N ILE A 156 -9.19 6.09 -16.07
CA ILE A 156 -8.45 7.34 -16.29
C ILE A 156 -8.80 7.98 -17.64
N LYS A 157 -8.99 7.16 -18.67
CA LYS A 157 -9.40 7.65 -20.00
C LYS A 157 -10.76 8.35 -19.96
N GLU A 158 -11.74 7.79 -19.25
CA GLU A 158 -13.07 8.39 -19.11
C GLU A 158 -13.01 9.77 -18.45
N VAL A 159 -12.21 9.93 -17.39
CA VAL A 159 -12.01 11.23 -16.75
C VAL A 159 -11.34 12.22 -17.71
N CYS A 160 -10.32 11.79 -18.46
CA CYS A 160 -9.69 12.66 -19.47
C CYS A 160 -10.69 13.14 -20.53
N VAL A 161 -11.54 12.25 -21.05
CA VAL A 161 -12.58 12.58 -22.04
C VAL A 161 -13.61 13.56 -21.46
N LYS A 162 -14.04 13.36 -20.21
CA LYS A 162 -14.95 14.29 -19.50
C LYS A 162 -14.40 15.72 -19.47
N HIS A 163 -13.08 15.87 -19.38
CA HIS A 163 -12.37 17.15 -19.32
C HIS A 163 -11.87 17.65 -20.67
N ASN A 164 -12.39 17.12 -21.79
CA ASN A 164 -11.97 17.47 -23.15
C ASN A 164 -10.46 17.27 -23.42
N LEU A 165 -9.82 16.35 -22.71
CA LEU A 165 -8.43 15.97 -22.89
C LEU A 165 -8.30 14.77 -23.82
N LEU A 166 -7.28 14.78 -24.66
CA LEU A 166 -6.89 13.63 -25.46
C LEU A 166 -6.09 12.67 -24.60
N PHE A 167 -6.49 11.40 -24.57
CA PHE A 167 -5.77 10.33 -23.89
C PHE A 167 -5.31 9.28 -24.90
N LYS A 168 -4.00 9.06 -24.98
CA LYS A 168 -3.39 8.12 -25.92
C LYS A 168 -2.49 7.13 -25.19
N VAL A 169 -2.68 5.84 -25.43
CA VAL A 169 -1.72 4.81 -25.03
C VAL A 169 -0.63 4.73 -26.09
N ASN A 170 0.62 4.98 -25.69
CA ASN A 170 1.77 4.97 -26.59
C ASN A 170 2.49 3.61 -26.57
N ASN A 171 2.55 2.96 -25.41
CA ASN A 171 3.22 1.67 -25.25
C ASN A 171 2.65 0.89 -24.06
N GLU A 172 2.82 -0.44 -24.06
CA GLU A 172 2.59 -1.32 -22.92
C GLU A 172 3.94 -1.94 -22.50
N VAL A 173 4.27 -1.83 -21.21
CA VAL A 173 5.48 -2.39 -20.62
C VAL A 173 5.08 -3.63 -19.81
N ILE A 174 5.66 -4.78 -20.16
CA ILE A 174 5.23 -6.09 -19.66
C ILE A 174 6.35 -6.70 -18.82
N GLY A 175 5.99 -7.23 -17.64
CA GLY A 175 6.88 -8.06 -16.85
C GLY A 175 8.26 -7.42 -16.61
N GLY A 176 9.32 -8.17 -16.98
CA GLY A 176 10.71 -7.76 -16.80
C GLY A 176 11.11 -6.45 -17.48
N ASP A 177 10.36 -5.99 -18.49
CA ASP A 177 10.62 -4.70 -19.15
C ASP A 177 10.36 -3.50 -18.21
N LYS A 178 9.65 -3.72 -17.10
CA LYS A 178 9.49 -2.69 -16.05
C LYS A 178 10.76 -2.51 -15.19
N GLY A 179 11.81 -3.30 -15.41
CA GLY A 179 13.07 -3.21 -14.67
C GLY A 179 12.87 -3.36 -13.16
N TYR A 180 13.44 -2.44 -12.38
CA TYR A 180 13.31 -2.44 -10.91
C TYR A 180 11.86 -2.34 -10.40
N SER A 181 10.93 -1.82 -11.22
CA SER A 181 9.51 -1.75 -10.85
C SER A 181 8.76 -3.07 -11.07
N HIS A 182 9.38 -4.08 -11.71
CA HIS A 182 8.78 -5.40 -11.82
C HIS A 182 9.03 -6.23 -10.55
N LYS A 183 8.02 -6.29 -9.68
CA LYS A 183 8.08 -7.10 -8.45
C LYS A 183 6.90 -8.05 -8.38
N SER A 184 6.86 -9.01 -9.31
CA SER A 184 5.77 -9.99 -9.42
C SER A 184 5.59 -10.89 -8.20
N LYS A 185 6.62 -11.03 -7.37
CA LYS A 185 6.59 -11.82 -6.13
C LYS A 185 6.20 -11.01 -4.90
N SER A 186 6.10 -9.68 -5.01
CA SER A 186 5.76 -8.85 -3.86
C SER A 186 4.37 -9.19 -3.34
N LYS A 187 4.27 -9.24 -2.03
CA LYS A 187 3.07 -9.41 -1.23
C LYS A 187 2.96 -8.21 -0.29
N ILE A 188 1.78 -8.01 0.28
CA ILE A 188 1.55 -6.99 1.31
C ILE A 188 1.23 -7.67 2.63
N LEU A 189 1.93 -7.30 3.69
CA LEU A 189 1.56 -7.57 5.08
C LEU A 189 0.85 -6.33 5.63
N ILE A 190 -0.43 -6.46 5.96
CA ILE A 190 -1.25 -5.37 6.50
C ILE A 190 -1.43 -5.58 8.00
N PHE A 191 -1.27 -4.50 8.76
CA PHE A 191 -1.54 -4.40 10.18
C PHE A 191 -2.88 -3.68 10.35
N GLY A 192 -3.97 -4.35 9.96
CA GLY A 192 -5.30 -3.77 9.84
C GLY A 192 -6.28 -4.32 10.88
N ASN A 193 -7.56 -4.06 10.66
CA ASN A 193 -8.64 -4.78 11.32
C ASN A 193 -9.92 -4.53 10.51
N GLU A 194 -10.39 -5.54 9.76
CA GLU A 194 -11.58 -5.45 8.90
C GLU A 194 -12.85 -4.96 9.61
N ASP A 195 -12.93 -5.08 10.94
CA ASP A 195 -14.08 -4.60 11.71
C ASP A 195 -14.17 -3.05 11.72
N VAL A 196 -13.04 -2.35 11.53
CA VAL A 196 -12.93 -0.88 11.61
C VAL A 196 -12.17 -0.25 10.44
N SER A 197 -11.34 -1.03 9.75
CA SER A 197 -10.52 -0.61 8.61
C SER A 197 -10.42 -1.77 7.60
N PRO A 198 -11.23 -1.71 6.52
CA PRO A 198 -11.17 -2.68 5.44
C PRO A 198 -9.77 -2.71 4.81
N ASN A 199 -9.26 -3.89 4.49
CA ASN A 199 -7.97 -4.03 3.83
C ASN A 199 -8.01 -3.44 2.42
N ASP A 200 -9.16 -3.49 1.74
CA ASP A 200 -9.30 -2.96 0.39
C ASP A 200 -9.45 -1.44 0.32
N PHE A 201 -9.55 -0.73 1.45
CA PHE A 201 -9.63 0.73 1.52
C PHE A 201 -8.57 1.33 2.45
N TYR A 202 -7.73 2.22 1.92
CA TYR A 202 -6.62 2.82 2.65
C TYR A 202 -7.09 3.94 3.58
N LEU A 203 -7.16 3.60 4.88
CA LEU A 203 -7.45 4.51 6.00
C LEU A 203 -6.18 4.81 6.82
N ASN A 204 -5.00 4.71 6.20
CA ASN A 204 -3.69 4.82 6.83
C ASN A 204 -3.32 3.66 7.78
N GLN A 205 -3.89 2.47 7.57
CA GLN A 205 -3.42 1.26 8.26
C GLN A 205 -1.95 0.99 7.93
N PRO A 206 -1.12 0.61 8.91
CA PRO A 206 0.27 0.26 8.65
C PRO A 206 0.41 -0.98 7.76
N TYR A 207 1.42 -0.97 6.89
CA TYR A 207 1.67 -2.08 5.98
C TYR A 207 3.12 -2.16 5.54
N VAL A 208 3.52 -3.36 5.09
CA VAL A 208 4.82 -3.62 4.45
C VAL A 208 4.58 -4.36 3.13
N ILE A 209 5.19 -3.89 2.05
CA ILE A 209 5.28 -4.59 0.76
C ILE A 209 6.68 -5.20 0.64
N ALA A 210 6.75 -6.53 0.55
CA ALA A 210 7.99 -7.28 0.43
C ALA A 210 7.76 -8.61 -0.30
N GLU A 211 8.82 -9.29 -0.75
CA GLU A 211 8.68 -10.61 -1.39
C GLU A 211 8.34 -11.72 -0.39
N SER A 212 8.83 -11.61 0.85
CA SER A 212 8.58 -12.62 1.89
C SER A 212 8.60 -12.03 3.29
N PHE A 213 7.88 -12.71 4.18
CA PHE A 213 7.72 -12.35 5.58
C PHE A 213 8.00 -13.57 6.45
N THR A 214 8.81 -13.40 7.49
CA THR A 214 9.01 -14.41 8.53
C THR A 214 8.83 -13.77 9.90
N ALA A 215 8.30 -14.53 10.86
CA ALA A 215 8.27 -14.11 12.25
C ALA A 215 8.98 -15.13 13.13
N GLU A 216 9.65 -14.65 14.18
CA GLU A 216 10.20 -15.45 15.26
C GLU A 216 9.75 -14.85 16.60
N ARG A 217 9.32 -15.71 17.52
CA ARG A 217 9.10 -15.32 18.92
C ARG A 217 10.45 -15.30 19.62
N ILE A 218 10.86 -14.13 20.10
CA ILE A 218 12.16 -13.91 20.76
C ILE A 218 12.05 -13.87 22.28
N ARG A 219 10.82 -13.75 22.81
CA ARG A 219 10.49 -13.88 24.24
C ARG A 219 9.05 -14.32 24.44
#